data_AF-X1E4M9-F1
#
_entry.id   AF-X1E4M9-F1
#
_cell.length_a   1.000
_cell.length_b   1.000
_cell.length_c   1.000
_cell.angle_alpha   90.00
_cell.angle_beta   90.00
_cell.angle_gamma   90.00
#
_symmetry.space_group_name_H-M   'P 1'
#
loop_
_entity.id
_entity.type
_entity.pdbx_description
1 polymer ?
#
loop_
_entity_poly.entity_id
_entity_poly.type
_entity_poly.pdbx_seq_one_letter_code
_entity_poly.pdbx_strand_id
1 'polypeptide(L)' 'ENFPRHTGGAILLDGIGFWEKYIEDHPEKILEFSDWMGIPIKPYKISLNRLKELLLEKIR' A
#
# COMPACT_ATOMS: atom_id res chain seq x y z
N GLU A 1 -13.44 7.34 -19.17
CA GLU A 1 -12.31 6.76 -18.42
C GLU A 1 -12.14 7.54 -17.13
N ASN A 2 -12.24 6.89 -15.96
CA ASN A 2 -12.30 7.56 -14.64
C ASN A 2 -11.03 7.37 -13.81
N PHE A 3 -9.98 6.75 -14.36
CA PHE A 3 -8.75 6.52 -13.60
C PHE A 3 -7.82 7.72 -13.74
N PRO A 4 -7.37 8.33 -12.62
CA PRO A 4 -6.39 9.39 -12.65
C PRO A 4 -5.10 8.87 -13.30
N ARG A 5 -4.74 9.43 -14.47
CA ARG A 5 -3.46 9.16 -15.15
C ARG A 5 -2.31 9.86 -14.43
N HIS A 6 -2.21 9.70 -13.10
CA HIS A 6 -1.05 10.18 -12.35
C HIS A 6 0.12 9.24 -12.66
N THR A 7 1.08 9.75 -13.40
CA THR A 7 2.31 9.10 -13.87
C THR A 7 3.23 8.58 -12.75
N GLY A 8 2.86 8.73 -11.48
CA GLY A 8 3.66 8.35 -10.31
C GLY A 8 3.57 6.87 -9.90
N GLY A 9 2.55 6.16 -10.38
CA GLY A 9 2.22 4.79 -9.93
C GLY A 9 1.22 4.76 -8.77
N ALA A 10 0.69 3.57 -8.48
CA ALA A 10 -0.14 3.32 -7.30
C ALA A 10 0.76 3.18 -6.06
N ILE A 11 0.42 3.84 -4.96
CA ILE A 11 1.17 3.75 -3.70
C ILE A 11 0.45 2.79 -2.75
N LEU A 12 1.15 1.74 -2.33
CA LEU A 12 0.71 0.83 -1.27
C LEU A 12 1.27 1.31 0.06
N LEU A 13 0.41 1.75 0.96
CA LEU A 13 0.80 2.19 2.31
C LEU A 13 1.05 0.96 3.20
N ASP A 14 2.32 0.70 3.51
CA ASP A 14 2.73 -0.47 4.30
C ASP A 14 3.12 -0.06 5.73
N GLY A 15 2.21 -0.30 6.67
CA GLY A 15 2.44 -0.03 8.10
C GLY A 15 3.00 -1.20 8.89
N ILE A 16 3.10 -2.39 8.28
CA ILE A 16 3.36 -3.66 8.99
C ILE A 16 4.46 -4.52 8.35
N GLY A 17 5.09 -4.05 7.28
CA GLY A 17 6.09 -4.81 6.53
C GLY A 17 5.46 -5.92 5.68
N PHE A 18 4.22 -5.74 5.24
CA PHE A 18 3.51 -6.70 4.40
C PHE A 18 4.20 -6.93 3.05
N TRP A 19 4.72 -5.86 2.44
CA TRP A 19 5.13 -5.88 1.05
C TRP A 19 6.25 -6.88 0.77
N GLU A 20 7.31 -6.86 1.59
CA GLU A 20 8.55 -7.62 1.35
C GLU A 20 8.26 -9.12 1.21
N LYS A 21 7.51 -9.70 2.14
CA LYS A 21 7.14 -11.11 2.09
C LYS A 21 6.14 -11.40 0.96
N TYR A 22 5.14 -10.55 0.79
CA TYR A 22 4.06 -10.84 -0.15
C TYR A 22 4.51 -10.81 -1.61
N ILE A 23 5.40 -9.87 -1.98
CA ILE A 23 5.92 -9.83 -3.34
C ILE A 23 6.86 -11.01 -3.65
N GLU A 24 7.56 -11.52 -2.64
CA GLU A 24 8.39 -12.73 -2.78
C GLU A 24 7.53 -13.98 -2.96
N ASP A 25 6.50 -14.16 -2.12
CA ASP A 25 5.64 -15.34 -2.13
C ASP A 25 4.66 -15.34 -3.33
N HIS A 26 4.20 -14.16 -3.76
CA HIS A 26 3.08 -14.01 -4.70
C HIS A 26 3.26 -12.86 -5.73
N PRO A 27 4.34 -12.84 -6.53
CA PRO A 27 4.62 -11.76 -7.48
C PRO A 27 3.53 -11.60 -8.55
N GLU A 28 2.99 -12.70 -9.08
CA GLU A 28 1.99 -12.67 -10.16
C GLU A 28 0.72 -11.92 -9.76
N LYS A 29 0.26 -12.06 -8.51
CA LYS A 29 -0.91 -11.33 -8.01
C LYS A 29 -0.69 -9.83 -8.02
N ILE A 30 0.53 -9.37 -7.73
CA ILE A 30 0.87 -7.95 -7.78
C ILE A 30 0.91 -7.45 -9.23
N LEU A 31 1.44 -8.26 -10.15
CA LEU A 31 1.47 -7.94 -11.58
C LEU A 31 0.06 -7.84 -12.17
N GLU A 32 -0.84 -8.77 -11.83
CA GLU A 32 -2.26 -8.71 -12.26
C GLU A 32 -2.93 -7.37 -11.88
N PHE A 33 -2.70 -6.89 -10.65
CA PHE A 33 -3.20 -5.58 -10.23
C PHE A 33 -2.53 -4.43 -11.01
N SER A 34 -1.21 -4.51 -11.22
CA SER A 34 -0.46 -3.50 -11.97
C SER A 34 -0.93 -3.40 -13.42
N ASP A 35 -1.14 -4.54 -14.08
CA ASP A 35 -1.61 -4.66 -15.46
C ASP A 35 -3.04 -4.14 -15.58
N TRP A 36 -3.92 -4.52 -14.64
CA TRP A 36 -5.30 -4.01 -14.60
C TRP A 36 -5.36 -2.48 -14.44
N MET A 37 -4.49 -1.91 -13.59
CA MET A 37 -4.42 -0.46 -13.41
C MET A 37 -3.64 0.28 -14.52
N GLY A 38 -2.81 -0.42 -15.27
CA GLY A 38 -1.91 0.16 -16.27
C GLY A 38 -0.80 1.07 -15.67
N ILE A 39 -0.50 0.91 -14.38
CA ILE A 39 0.51 1.69 -13.66
C ILE A 39 1.26 0.81 -12.64
N PRO A 40 2.54 1.09 -12.35
CA PRO A 40 3.32 0.31 -11.39
C PRO A 40 2.79 0.51 -9.96
N ILE A 41 2.88 -0.53 -9.14
CA ILE A 41 2.63 -0.46 -7.69
C ILE A 41 3.96 -0.24 -6.98
N LYS A 42 3.99 0.71 -6.04
CA LYS A 42 5.17 1.01 -5.22
C LYS A 42 4.79 0.97 -3.73
N PRO A 43 5.55 0.25 -2.90
CA PRO A 43 5.34 0.29 -1.46
C PRO A 43 5.82 1.64 -0.90
N TYR A 44 5.13 2.12 0.14
CA TYR A 44 5.54 3.26 0.93
C TYR A 44 5.35 2.93 2.41
N LYS A 45 6.46 2.84 3.15
CA LYS A 45 6.44 2.52 4.57
C LYS A 45 5.81 3.67 5.35
N ILE A 46 4.82 3.37 6.19
CA ILE A 46 4.20 4.34 7.09
C ILE A 46 4.30 3.88 8.55
N SER A 47 4.27 4.83 9.48
CA SER A 47 4.11 4.50 10.89
C SER A 47 2.64 4.33 11.25
N LEU A 48 2.34 3.53 12.27
CA LEU A 48 1.01 3.43 12.87
C LEU A 48 0.82 4.35 14.08
N ASN A 49 1.67 5.38 14.23
CA ASN A 49 1.65 6.28 15.40
C ASN A 49 0.30 6.99 15.57
N ARG A 50 -0.29 7.48 14.47
CA ARG A 50 -1.61 8.12 14.52
C ARG A 50 -2.71 7.18 15.04
N LEU A 51 -2.68 5.91 14.61
CA LEU A 51 -3.62 4.91 15.10
C LEU A 51 -3.42 4.68 16.61
N LYS A 52 -2.17 4.52 17.04
CA LYS A 52 -1.82 4.38 18.46
C LYS A 52 -2.33 5.56 19.28
N GLU A 53 -2.14 6.79 18.81
CA GLU A 53 -2.61 8.00 19.49
C GLU A 53 -4.14 8.01 19.64
N LEU A 54 -4.88 7.74 18.56
CA LEU A 54 -6.35 7.68 18.59
C LEU A 54 -6.87 6.61 19.57
N LEU A 55 -6.19 5.47 19.68
CA LEU A 55 -6.56 4.44 20.66
C LEU A 55 -6.32 4.92 22.10
N LEU A 56 -5.19 5.58 22.35
CA LEU A 56 -4.86 6.11 23.67
C LEU A 56 -5.81 7.25 24.10
N GLU A 57 -6.31 8.05 23.16
CA GLU A 57 -7.34 9.05 23.44
C GLU A 57 -8.65 8.47 23.98
N LYS A 58 -8.98 7.20 23.67
CA LYS A 58 -10.19 6.53 24.15
C LYS A 58 -10.01 5.74 25.44
N ILE A 59 -8.76 5.55 25.86
CA ILE A 59 -8.40 4.87 27.11
C ILE A 59 -8.22 5.89 28.25
N ARG A 60 -7.94 7.16 27.92
CA ARG A 60 -7.93 8.28 28.86
C ARG A 60 -9.35 8.73 29.21
#